data_AF-A0A4Q1ACZ3-F1
#
_entry.id   AF-A0A4Q1ACZ3-F1
#
_cell.length_a   1.000
_cell.length_b   1.000
_cell.length_c   1.000
_cell.angle_alpha   90.00
_cell.angle_beta   90.00
_cell.angle_gamma   90.00
#
_symmetry.space_group_name_H-M   'P 1'
#
loop_
_entity.id
_entity.type
_entity.pdbx_description
1 polymer ?
#
loop_
_entity_poly.entity_id
_entity_poly.type
_entity_poly.pdbx_seq_one_letter_code
_entity_poly.pdbx_strand_id
1 'polypeptide(L)' 'MKDFIFITFEGYTFQPNSEEIMPDIENMQVIGFSKGLNSKEAFENLKIKSSYLLETTFNEIIAIELKDKKFEYFNLK' A
#
# COMPACT_ATOMS: atom_id res chain seq x y z
N MET A 1 -7.64 -17.48 -7.65
CA MET A 1 -7.67 -16.09 -7.12
C MET A 1 -6.34 -15.44 -7.42
N LYS A 2 -6.37 -14.17 -7.81
CA LYS A 2 -5.21 -13.35 -8.14
C LYS A 2 -4.72 -12.61 -6.91
N ASP A 3 -3.43 -12.33 -6.86
CA ASP A 3 -2.80 -11.52 -5.81
C ASP A 3 -2.77 -10.05 -6.21
N PHE A 4 -3.10 -9.17 -5.27
CA PHE A 4 -3.05 -7.72 -5.47
C PHE A 4 -2.26 -7.05 -4.35
N ILE A 5 -1.50 -6.03 -4.73
CA ILE A 5 -0.97 -5.02 -3.82
C ILE A 5 -1.82 -3.75 -3.96
N PHE A 6 -2.12 -3.12 -2.84
CA PHE A 6 -2.84 -1.86 -2.76
C PHE A 6 -1.90 -0.79 -2.26
N ILE A 7 -1.89 0.35 -2.94
CA ILE A 7 -0.96 1.46 -2.71
C ILE A 7 -1.71 2.80 -2.78
N THR A 8 -1.15 3.84 -2.19
CA THR A 8 -1.64 5.21 -2.31
C THR A 8 -0.49 6.19 -2.56
N PHE A 9 -0.79 7.30 -3.24
CA PHE A 9 0.09 8.47 -3.37
C PHE A 9 -0.10 9.48 -2.25
N GLU A 10 -1.12 9.31 -1.40
CA GLU A 10 -1.47 10.25 -0.33
C GLU A 10 -0.64 10.02 0.95
N GLY A 11 0.37 9.15 0.87
CA GLY A 11 1.22 8.75 1.98
C GLY A 11 2.42 9.67 2.18
N TYR A 12 2.70 10.01 3.43
CA TYR A 12 3.88 10.77 3.83
C TYR A 12 4.74 9.94 4.77
N THR A 13 6.06 9.97 4.57
CA THR A 13 7.00 9.22 5.42
C THR A 13 7.95 10.16 6.14
N PHE A 14 8.02 9.98 7.46
CA PHE A 14 9.02 10.59 8.33
C PHE A 14 10.06 9.51 8.67
N GLN A 15 11.33 9.86 8.59
CA GLN A 15 12.43 8.98 8.97
C GLN A 15 12.36 8.66 10.48
N PRO A 16 12.84 7.49 10.91
CA PRO A 16 12.95 7.20 12.32
C PRO A 16 13.72 8.29 13.08
N ASN A 17 13.11 8.83 14.13
CA ASN A 17 13.62 9.95 14.93
C ASN A 17 13.66 11.32 14.20
N SER A 18 12.94 11.49 13.09
CA SER A 18 12.74 12.81 12.49
C SER A 18 11.85 13.67 13.40
N GLU A 19 12.32 14.88 13.72
CA GLU A 19 11.55 15.93 14.41
C GLU A 19 11.03 16.98 13.42
N GLU A 20 11.24 16.75 12.12
CA GLU A 20 10.83 17.67 11.06
C GLU A 20 9.30 17.76 10.96
N ILE A 21 8.81 18.98 10.72
CA ILE A 21 7.37 19.23 10.52
C ILE A 21 6.95 18.81 9.09
N MET A 22 7.91 18.82 8.16
CA MET A 22 7.71 18.39 6.78
C MET A 22 8.19 16.96 6.60
N PRO A 23 7.48 16.16 5.77
CA PRO A 23 7.88 14.78 5.51
C PRO A 23 9.18 14.72 4.72
N ASP A 24 10.01 13.72 5.03
CA ASP A 24 11.35 13.57 4.44
C ASP A 24 11.28 13.16 2.96
N ILE A 25 10.26 12.37 2.60
CA ILE A 25 10.02 11.93 1.23
C ILE A 25 8.51 11.80 0.93
N GLU A 26 8.12 12.24 -0.26
CA GLU A 26 6.86 11.82 -0.88
C GLU A 26 7.09 10.43 -1.46
N ASN A 27 6.40 9.42 -0.92
CA ASN A 27 6.51 8.06 -1.40
C ASN A 27 5.14 7.41 -1.57
N MET A 28 5.11 6.41 -2.43
CA MET A 28 3.96 5.55 -2.55
C MET A 28 3.93 4.59 -1.37
N GLN A 29 2.88 4.67 -0.56
CA GLN A 29 2.71 3.80 0.60
C GLN A 29 1.95 2.54 0.24
N VAL A 30 2.42 1.40 0.73
CA VAL A 30 1.71 0.13 0.61
C VAL A 30 0.64 0.06 1.69
N ILE A 31 -0.61 0.05 1.25
CA ILE A 31 -1.80 -0.10 2.10
C ILE A 31 -1.97 -1.55 2.54
N GLY A 32 -1.67 -2.50 1.65
CA GLY A 32 -1.68 -3.90 2.00
C GLY A 32 -1.77 -4.84 0.81
N PHE A 33 -1.95 -6.12 1.14
CA PHE A 33 -2.03 -7.21 0.18
C PHE A 33 -3.31 -8.02 0.41
N SER A 34 -4.00 -8.33 -0.68
CA SER A 34 -5.22 -9.14 -0.65
C SER A 34 -5.40 -9.93 -1.94
N LYS A 35 -6.29 -10.91 -1.92
CA LYS A 35 -6.59 -11.79 -3.06
C LYS A 35 -8.07 -11.69 -3.45
N GLY A 36 -8.36 -11.89 -4.73
CA GLY A 36 -9.73 -11.91 -5.28
C GLY A 36 -9.77 -12.46 -6.70
N LEU A 37 -10.96 -12.65 -7.27
CA LEU A 37 -11.12 -12.96 -8.69
C LEU A 37 -10.77 -11.74 -9.57
N ASN A 38 -10.97 -10.54 -9.04
CA ASN A 38 -10.61 -9.26 -9.64
C ASN A 38 -10.21 -8.25 -8.54
N SER A 39 -9.76 -7.06 -8.95
CA SER A 39 -9.29 -6.01 -8.04
C SER A 39 -10.37 -5.52 -7.08
N LYS A 40 -11.63 -5.43 -7.53
CA LYS A 40 -12.76 -5.00 -6.69
C LYS A 40 -13.01 -5.96 -5.54
N GLU A 41 -13.09 -7.27 -5.83
CA GLU A 41 -13.26 -8.28 -4.78
C GLU A 41 -12.06 -8.31 -3.82
N ALA A 42 -10.84 -8.22 -4.36
CA ALA A 42 -9.64 -8.16 -3.54
C ALA A 42 -9.63 -6.95 -2.60
N PHE A 43 -10.15 -5.80 -3.04
CA PHE A 43 -10.27 -4.59 -2.23
C PHE A 43 -11.30 -4.73 -1.11
N GLU A 44 -12.47 -5.32 -1.39
CA GLU A 44 -13.45 -5.62 -0.34
C GLU A 44 -12.87 -6.57 0.72
N ASN A 45 -12.16 -7.61 0.27
CA ASN A 45 -11.46 -8.53 1.16
C ASN A 45 -10.39 -7.81 2.00
N LEU A 46 -9.70 -6.81 1.44
CA LEU A 46 -8.72 -6.00 2.16
C LEU A 46 -9.40 -5.19 3.27
N LYS A 47 -10.50 -4.49 2.98
CA LYS A 47 -11.23 -3.68 3.98
C LYS A 47 -11.74 -4.51 5.15
N ILE A 48 -12.23 -5.74 4.89
CA ILE A 48 -12.68 -6.66 5.94
C ILE A 48 -11.50 -7.09 6.82
N LYS A 49 -10.35 -7.42 6.22
CA LYS A 49 -9.15 -7.87 6.94
C LYS A 49 -8.45 -6.74 7.71
N SER A 50 -8.56 -5.50 7.21
CA SER A 50 -7.82 -4.33 7.69
C SER A 50 -8.80 -3.20 7.94
N SER A 51 -9.64 -3.37 8.96
CA SER A 51 -10.70 -2.42 9.31
C SER A 51 -10.17 -1.02 9.64
N TYR A 52 -8.93 -0.90 10.12
CA TYR A 52 -8.27 0.38 10.37
C TYR A 52 -8.19 1.26 9.11
N LEU A 53 -8.23 0.69 7.91
CA LEU A 53 -8.23 1.45 6.67
C LEU A 53 -9.46 2.36 6.55
N LEU A 54 -10.57 1.99 7.20
CA LEU A 54 -11.78 2.79 7.24
C LEU A 54 -11.65 4.03 8.13
N GLU A 55 -10.62 4.08 8.98
CA GLU A 55 -10.33 5.21 9.87
C GLU A 55 -9.27 6.15 9.27
N THR A 56 -8.67 5.77 8.14
CA THR A 56 -7.69 6.61 7.44
C THR A 56 -8.37 7.72 6.64
N THR A 57 -7.62 8.78 6.34
CA THR A 57 -8.08 9.89 5.50
C THR A 57 -7.71 9.73 4.03
N PHE A 58 -7.30 8.52 3.62
CA PHE A 58 -6.96 8.24 2.22
C PHE A 58 -8.23 8.24 1.36
N ASN A 59 -8.23 8.98 0.26
CA ASN A 59 -9.32 8.99 -0.72
C ASN A 59 -9.03 8.08 -1.90
N GLU A 60 -7.76 7.95 -2.29
CA GLU A 60 -7.36 7.24 -3.51
C GLU A 60 -6.47 6.03 -3.19
N ILE A 61 -6.94 4.86 -3.59
CA ILE A 61 -6.21 3.59 -3.47
C ILE A 61 -6.11 2.95 -4.86
N ILE A 62 -4.89 2.60 -5.25
CA ILE A 62 -4.58 1.95 -6.52
C ILE A 62 -4.38 0.46 -6.25
N ALA A 63 -4.97 -0.37 -7.11
CA ALA A 63 -4.80 -1.82 -7.08
C ALA A 63 -3.90 -2.28 -8.22
N ILE A 64 -2.83 -3.02 -7.91
CA ILE A 64 -1.94 -3.63 -8.90
C ILE A 64 -2.01 -5.16 -8.77
N GLU A 65 -2.30 -5.85 -9.87
CA GLU A 65 -2.26 -7.31 -9.95
C GLU A 65 -0.81 -7.81 -10.00
N LEU A 66 -0.43 -8.66 -9.05
CA LEU A 66 0.89 -9.28 -8.97
C LEU A 66 0.94 -10.54 -9.86
N LYS A 67 1.14 -10.34 -11.17
CA LYS A 67 1.18 -11.43 -12.15
C LYS A 67 2.40 -12.33 -12.00
N ASP A 68 3.55 -11.74 -11.69
CA ASP A 68 4.81 -12.44 -11.45
C ASP A 68 5.34 -12.11 -10.06
N LYS A 69 5.69 -13.15 -9.28
CA LYS A 69 6.25 -13.03 -7.93
C LYS A 69 7.77 -13.20 -7.96
N LYS A 70 8.43 -12.51 -8.88
CA LYS A 70 9.89 -12.45 -8.96
C LYS A 70 10.33 -11.17 -8.27
N PHE A 71 11.11 -11.33 -7.21
CA PHE A 71 11.64 -10.20 -6.46
C PHE A 71 13.12 -10.07 -6.78
N GLU A 72 13.50 -8.87 -7.20
CA GLU A 72 14.90 -8.46 -7.29
C GLU A 72 15.19 -7.54 -6.12
N TYR A 73 16.26 -7.84 -5.40
CA TYR A 73 16.67 -7.10 -4.22
C TYR A 73 17.86 -6.21 -4.58
N PHE A 74 17.73 -4.92 -4.29
CA PHE A 74 18.78 -3.93 -4.47
C PHE A 74 19.18 -3.38 -3.12
N ASN A 75 20.49 -3.23 -2.90
CA ASN A 75 21.02 -2.55 -1.72
C ASN A 75 21.43 -1.13 -2.08
N LEU A 76 21.06 -0.18 -1.24
CA LEU A 76 21.45 1.23 -1.36
C LEU A 76 22.85 1.49 -0.75
N LYS A 77 23.44 0.51 -0.06
CA LYS A 77 24.77 0.54 0.57
C LYS A 77 25.45 -0.81 0.44
#